data_AF-A0A3D5Q7M9-F1
#
_entry.id   AF-A0A3D5Q7M9-F1
#
_cell.length_a   1.000
_cell.length_b   1.000
_cell.length_c   1.000
_cell.angle_alpha   90.00
_cell.angle_beta   90.00
_cell.angle_gamma   90.00
#
_symmetry.space_group_name_H-M   'P 1'
#
loop_
_entity.id
_entity.type
_entity.pdbx_description
1 polymer ?
#
loop_
_entity_poly.entity_id
_entity_poly.type
_entity_poly.pdbx_seq_one_letter_code
_entity_poly.pdbx_strand_id
1 'polypeptide(L)'
;RGHHFRVEGEQEHVTAATEVIRHLYRETEATDDISPDTVHLFIRETGFERLPEDVPYDGAVTVIKTPKLQARPRGKNQQKYVHNIRTHDVNFGIGPAGTGKTWLAVACAVEALKDEQVKRILLVRPAV
;
A
#
# COMPACT_ATOMS: atom_id res chain seq x y z
N ARG A 1 -12.91 -11.02 29.27
CA ARG A 1 -12.08 -10.17 30.18
C ARG A 1 -10.69 -10.02 29.55
N GLY A 2 -10.52 -9.11 28.59
CA GLY A 2 -9.23 -8.92 27.89
C GLY A 2 -9.22 -7.79 26.86
N HIS A 3 -10.05 -6.76 27.02
CA HIS A 3 -10.28 -5.73 25.99
C HIS A 3 -9.76 -4.35 26.41
N HIS A 4 -9.02 -4.28 27.53
CA HIS A 4 -8.42 -3.06 28.03
C HIS A 4 -6.92 -3.09 27.78
N PHE A 5 -6.47 -2.21 26.92
CA PHE A 5 -5.05 -2.01 26.62
C PHE A 5 -4.57 -0.75 27.34
N ARG A 6 -3.38 -0.83 27.93
CA ARG A 6 -2.64 0.32 28.46
C ARG A 6 -1.40 0.49 27.60
N VAL A 7 -1.23 1.68 27.04
CA VAL A 7 -0.11 2.02 26.15
C VAL A 7 0.70 3.11 26.84
N GLU A 8 2.00 2.90 26.97
CA GLU A 8 2.93 3.82 27.67
C GLU A 8 4.16 4.08 26.81
N GLY A 9 4.68 5.31 26.85
CA GLY A 9 5.82 5.76 26.06
C GLY A 9 5.71 7.24 25.71
N GLU A 10 6.51 7.67 24.74
CA GLU A 10 6.45 9.04 24.19
C GLU A 10 5.10 9.29 23.51
N GLN A 11 4.61 10.53 23.60
CA GLN A 11 3.25 10.89 23.19
C GLN A 11 2.96 10.57 21.71
N GLU A 12 3.94 10.78 20.83
CA GLU A 12 3.84 10.43 19.40
C GLU A 12 3.67 8.92 19.22
N HIS A 13 4.43 8.14 19.98
CA HIS A 13 4.43 6.68 19.90
C HIS A 13 3.15 6.06 20.49
N VAL A 14 2.68 6.61 21.61
CA VAL A 14 1.42 6.21 22.25
C VAL A 14 0.24 6.46 21.31
N THR A 15 0.23 7.62 20.63
CA THR A 15 -0.80 7.97 19.65
C THR A 15 -0.79 6.99 18.48
N ALA A 16 0.38 6.78 17.86
CA ALA A 16 0.52 5.86 16.74
C ALA A 16 0.12 4.43 17.09
N ALA A 17 0.59 3.90 18.24
CA ALA A 17 0.24 2.55 18.69
C ALA A 17 -1.26 2.39 18.97
N THR A 18 -1.89 3.43 19.56
CA THR A 18 -3.34 3.42 19.81
C THR A 18 -4.14 3.39 18.52
N GLU A 19 -3.70 4.13 17.49
CA GLU A 19 -4.32 4.09 16.17
C GLU A 19 -4.20 2.72 15.50
N VAL A 20 -3.00 2.11 15.52
CA VAL A 20 -2.78 0.75 14.97
C VAL A 20 -3.72 -0.26 15.64
N ILE A 21 -3.79 -0.28 16.97
CA ILE A 21 -4.61 -1.24 17.72
C ILE A 21 -6.09 -1.08 17.39
N ARG A 22 -6.59 0.17 17.30
CA ARG A 22 -7.98 0.44 16.93
C ARG A 22 -8.29 0.03 15.49
N HIS A 23 -7.35 0.22 14.58
CA HIS A 23 -7.51 -0.16 13.17
C HIS A 23 -7.56 -1.68 13.04
N LEU A 24 -6.61 -2.39 13.66
CA LEU A 24 -6.59 -3.85 13.72
C LEU A 24 -7.90 -4.41 14.29
N TYR A 25 -8.43 -3.80 15.36
CA TYR A 25 -9.70 -4.21 15.93
C TYR A 25 -10.86 -4.10 14.93
N ARG A 26 -10.95 -3.01 14.16
CA ARG A 26 -12.00 -2.86 13.13
C ARG A 26 -11.86 -3.89 12.01
N GLU A 27 -10.64 -4.24 11.61
CA GLU A 27 -10.42 -5.25 10.57
C GLU A 27 -10.84 -6.65 11.00
N THR A 28 -10.82 -6.97 12.31
CA THR A 28 -11.40 -8.22 12.83
C THR A 28 -12.91 -8.31 12.65
N GLU A 29 -13.61 -7.19 12.45
CA GLU A 29 -15.06 -7.21 12.15
C GLU A 29 -15.34 -7.61 10.70
N ALA A 30 -14.38 -7.39 9.79
CA ALA A 30 -14.50 -7.67 8.36
C ALA A 30 -13.88 -9.01 7.94
N THR A 31 -12.96 -9.56 8.73
CA THR A 31 -12.15 -10.74 8.38
C THR A 31 -11.97 -11.64 9.60
N ASP A 32 -12.14 -12.95 9.45
CA ASP A 32 -12.02 -13.92 10.56
C ASP A 32 -10.60 -14.02 11.15
N ASP A 33 -9.56 -13.65 10.40
CA ASP A 33 -8.18 -13.75 10.86
C ASP A 33 -7.30 -12.59 10.35
N ILE A 34 -6.41 -12.12 11.22
CA ILE A 34 -5.43 -11.08 10.90
C ILE A 34 -4.06 -11.71 10.80
N SER A 35 -3.52 -11.75 9.58
CA SER A 35 -2.18 -12.27 9.36
C SER A 35 -1.09 -11.35 9.93
N PRO A 36 0.09 -11.89 10.30
CA PRO A 36 1.24 -11.09 10.72
C PRO A 36 1.65 -10.02 9.68
N ASP A 37 1.50 -10.31 8.39
CA ASP A 37 1.79 -9.36 7.31
C ASP A 37 0.88 -8.12 7.39
N THR A 38 -0.40 -8.32 7.71
CA THR A 38 -1.38 -7.23 7.88
C THR A 38 -1.03 -6.36 9.09
N VAL A 39 -0.59 -6.96 10.19
CA VAL A 39 -0.11 -6.22 11.38
C VAL A 39 1.10 -5.36 11.02
N HIS A 40 2.09 -5.93 10.35
CA HIS A 40 3.28 -5.19 9.92
C HIS A 40 2.97 -4.06 8.94
N LEU A 41 1.98 -4.24 8.06
CA LEU A 41 1.52 -3.20 7.16
C LEU A 41 0.96 -2.00 7.93
N PHE A 42 0.07 -2.23 8.90
CA PHE A 42 -0.55 -1.13 9.63
C PHE A 42 0.43 -0.36 10.53
N ILE A 43 1.42 -1.03 11.12
CA ILE A 43 2.48 -0.37 11.89
C ILE A 43 3.31 0.59 11.02
N ARG A 44 3.54 0.23 9.75
CA ARG A 44 4.27 1.12 8.81
C ARG A 44 3.39 2.27 8.32
N GLU A 45 2.11 2.03 8.10
CA GLU A 45 1.18 3.07 7.63
C GLU A 45 0.93 4.20 8.65
N THR A 46 1.12 3.96 9.95
CA THR A 46 1.07 5.02 10.98
C THR A 46 2.27 5.96 10.97
N GLY A 47 3.20 5.79 10.02
CA GLY A 47 4.22 6.78 9.72
C GLY A 47 5.43 6.77 10.65
N PHE A 48 5.61 5.70 11.42
CA PHE A 48 6.78 5.54 12.31
C PHE A 48 8.09 5.34 11.52
N GLU A 49 8.01 4.76 10.32
CA GLU A 49 9.09 4.76 9.32
C GLU A 49 8.77 5.81 8.24
N ARG A 50 8.91 7.11 8.55
CA ARG A 50 8.87 8.16 7.53
C ARG A 50 10.14 8.07 6.66
N LEU A 51 10.01 7.47 5.48
CA LEU A 51 10.89 7.83 4.37
C LEU A 51 10.58 9.27 3.94
N PRO A 52 11.55 10.06 3.46
CA PRO A 52 11.33 11.46 3.08
C PRO A 52 10.18 11.58 2.09
N GLU A 53 9.17 12.36 2.47
CA GLU A 53 8.04 12.69 1.60
C GLU A 53 8.46 13.78 0.63
N ASP A 54 8.73 13.42 -0.62
CA ASP A 54 8.66 14.36 -1.73
C ASP A 54 7.56 13.94 -2.71
N VAL A 55 6.96 14.94 -3.36
CA VAL A 55 5.78 14.96 -4.24
C VAL A 55 4.42 15.12 -3.53
N PRO A 56 3.77 16.31 -3.64
CA PRO A 56 2.38 16.52 -3.21
C PRO A 56 1.44 15.65 -4.04
N TYR A 57 0.56 14.90 -3.38
CA TYR A 57 -0.45 14.04 -4.02
C TYR A 57 -1.85 14.46 -3.56
N ASP A 58 -2.72 14.84 -4.49
CA ASP A 58 -4.04 15.44 -4.22
C ASP A 58 -5.17 14.43 -3.92
N GLY A 59 -4.87 13.12 -3.90
CA GLY A 59 -5.79 12.12 -3.36
C GLY A 59 -6.73 11.41 -4.33
N ALA A 60 -6.57 11.48 -5.66
CA ALA A 60 -7.52 10.85 -6.58
C ALA A 60 -6.91 9.86 -7.60
N VAL A 61 -6.35 8.73 -7.15
CA VAL A 61 -6.12 7.54 -7.97
C VAL A 61 -7.15 6.48 -7.61
N THR A 62 -8.25 6.49 -8.35
CA THR A 62 -9.48 5.83 -7.90
C THR A 62 -9.54 4.35 -8.28
N VAL A 63 -9.14 3.99 -9.51
CA VAL A 63 -9.20 2.61 -10.02
C VAL A 63 -8.21 2.43 -11.17
N ILE A 64 -7.53 1.28 -11.21
CA ILE A 64 -6.79 0.79 -12.38
C ILE A 64 -7.68 -0.20 -13.13
N LYS A 65 -7.96 0.06 -14.41
CA LYS A 65 -8.88 -0.72 -15.22
C LYS A 65 -8.12 -1.73 -16.08
N THR A 66 -8.15 -3.01 -15.68
CA THR A 66 -7.65 -4.10 -16.54
C THR A 66 -8.82 -4.84 -17.23
N PRO A 67 -8.56 -5.61 -18.32
CA PRO A 67 -9.62 -6.31 -19.06
C PRO A 67 -10.44 -7.31 -18.23
N LYS A 68 -9.85 -7.91 -17.18
CA LYS A 68 -10.48 -8.97 -16.38
C LYS A 68 -10.77 -8.58 -14.94
N LEU A 69 -10.05 -7.61 -14.39
CA LEU A 69 -10.11 -7.25 -12.98
C LEU A 69 -9.93 -5.73 -12.78
N GLN A 70 -10.63 -5.15 -11.80
CA GLN A 70 -10.31 -3.81 -11.33
C GLN A 70 -9.29 -3.89 -10.20
N ALA A 71 -8.16 -3.21 -10.35
CA ALA A 71 -7.20 -3.06 -9.28
C ALA A 71 -7.42 -1.73 -8.56
N ARG A 72 -7.51 -1.75 -7.23
CA ARG A 72 -7.72 -0.54 -6.42
C ARG A 72 -6.64 -0.44 -5.35
N PRO A 73 -5.84 0.64 -5.34
CA PRO A 73 -4.94 0.91 -4.22
C PRO A 73 -5.78 1.19 -2.97
N ARG A 74 -5.40 0.59 -1.83
CA ARG A 74 -6.12 0.74 -0.56
C ARG A 74 -5.51 1.86 0.29
N GLY A 75 -4.23 1.73 0.65
CA GLY A 75 -3.52 2.67 1.51
C GLY A 75 -2.91 3.87 0.76
N LYS A 76 -2.57 4.94 1.51
CA LYS A 76 -1.92 6.15 0.97
C LYS A 76 -0.65 5.84 0.17
N ASN A 77 0.18 4.93 0.68
CA ASN A 77 1.43 4.52 0.03
C ASN A 77 1.18 3.83 -1.30
N GLN A 78 0.13 3.01 -1.41
CA GLN A 78 -0.25 2.36 -2.67
C GLN A 78 -0.78 3.38 -3.67
N GLN A 79 -1.58 4.35 -3.21
CA GLN A 79 -2.08 5.44 -4.06
C GLN A 79 -0.92 6.30 -4.60
N LYS A 80 0.00 6.71 -3.72
CA LYS A 80 1.24 7.42 -4.10
C LYS A 80 2.08 6.58 -5.06
N TYR A 81 2.22 5.29 -4.81
CA TYR A 81 2.96 4.38 -5.70
C TYR A 81 2.37 4.35 -7.11
N VAL A 82 1.05 4.20 -7.24
CA VAL A 82 0.36 4.21 -8.54
C VAL A 82 0.46 5.57 -9.22
N HIS A 83 0.33 6.66 -8.47
CA HIS A 83 0.54 8.00 -8.99
C HIS A 83 1.94 8.15 -9.58
N ASN A 84 2.98 7.74 -8.84
CA ASN A 84 4.36 7.80 -9.29
C ASN A 84 4.62 6.97 -10.55
N ILE A 85 3.95 5.81 -10.72
CA ILE A 85 4.03 5.02 -11.97
C ILE A 85 3.53 5.84 -13.17
N ARG A 86 2.51 6.68 -12.99
CA ARG A 86 1.88 7.45 -14.07
C ARG A 86 2.60 8.75 -14.40
N THR A 87 3.29 9.34 -13.43
CA THR A 87 3.90 10.67 -13.56
C THR A 87 5.40 10.66 -13.77
N HIS A 88 6.07 9.52 -13.57
CA HIS A 88 7.53 9.40 -13.70
C HIS A 88 7.90 8.27 -14.66
N ASP A 89 8.97 8.47 -15.43
CA ASP A 89 9.49 7.45 -16.37
C ASP A 89 10.05 6.21 -15.66
N VAL A 90 10.58 6.40 -14.44
CA VAL A 90 11.18 5.34 -13.62
C VAL A 90 10.66 5.44 -12.19
N ASN A 91 10.19 4.31 -11.64
CA ASN A 91 9.68 4.22 -10.28
C ASN A 91 10.22 2.97 -9.56
N PHE A 92 10.71 3.15 -8.34
CA PHE A 92 11.21 2.07 -7.49
C PHE A 92 10.18 1.70 -6.43
N GLY A 93 9.55 0.53 -6.58
CA GLY A 93 8.64 -0.01 -5.57
C GLY A 93 9.40 -0.72 -4.46
N ILE A 94 9.67 -0.03 -3.35
CA ILE A 94 10.35 -0.59 -2.18
C ILE A 94 9.32 -0.88 -1.07
N GLY A 95 9.40 -2.06 -0.46
CA GLY A 95 8.57 -2.38 0.71
C GLY A 95 8.42 -3.88 0.98
N PRO A 96 7.80 -4.27 2.11
CA PRO A 96 7.68 -5.66 2.56
C PRO A 96 6.95 -6.57 1.57
N ALA A 97 7.05 -7.89 1.74
CA ALA A 97 6.21 -8.83 1.00
C ALA A 97 4.72 -8.54 1.23
N GLY A 98 3.86 -8.88 0.26
CA GLY A 98 2.41 -8.71 0.40
C GLY A 98 1.87 -7.28 0.21
N THR A 99 2.70 -6.24 0.17
CA THR A 99 2.22 -4.83 0.06
C THR A 99 1.74 -4.39 -1.31
N GLY A 100 1.62 -5.31 -2.28
CA GLY A 100 1.02 -5.05 -3.59
C GLY A 100 1.91 -4.37 -4.63
N LYS A 101 3.21 -4.16 -4.37
CA LYS A 101 4.15 -3.46 -5.28
C LYS A 101 4.15 -4.03 -6.69
N THR A 102 4.47 -5.32 -6.84
CA THR A 102 4.50 -6.00 -8.14
C THR A 102 3.10 -6.05 -8.76
N TRP A 103 2.08 -6.32 -7.96
CA TRP A 103 0.72 -6.47 -8.45
C TRP A 103 0.15 -5.16 -9.01
N LEU A 104 0.32 -4.04 -8.29
CA LEU A 104 -0.10 -2.71 -8.74
C LEU A 104 0.70 -2.26 -9.96
N ALA A 105 2.03 -2.51 -9.99
CA ALA A 105 2.86 -2.19 -11.15
C ALA A 105 2.38 -2.91 -12.42
N VAL A 106 2.11 -4.21 -12.30
CA VAL A 106 1.59 -5.02 -13.42
C VAL A 106 0.20 -4.54 -13.82
N ALA A 107 -0.67 -4.21 -12.87
CA ALA A 107 -1.99 -3.67 -13.19
C ALA A 107 -1.91 -2.36 -13.99
N CYS A 108 -1.04 -1.42 -13.58
CA CYS A 108 -0.78 -0.18 -14.32
C CYS A 108 -0.22 -0.46 -15.72
N ALA A 109 0.72 -1.40 -15.86
CA ALA A 109 1.28 -1.77 -17.15
C ALA A 109 0.22 -2.36 -18.10
N VAL A 110 -0.69 -3.20 -17.58
CA VAL A 110 -1.80 -3.78 -18.36
C VAL A 110 -2.81 -2.70 -18.77
N GLU A 111 -3.11 -1.74 -17.89
CA GLU A 111 -3.93 -0.57 -18.23
C GLU A 111 -3.28 0.24 -19.36
N ALA A 112 -1.99 0.57 -19.25
CA ALA A 112 -1.25 1.31 -20.28
C ALA A 112 -1.20 0.56 -21.63
N LEU A 113 -1.08 -0.78 -21.61
CA LEU A 113 -1.13 -1.59 -22.83
C LEU A 113 -2.52 -1.57 -23.47
N LYS A 114 -3.57 -1.66 -22.65
CA LYS A 114 -4.96 -1.62 -23.11
C LYS A 114 -5.31 -0.26 -23.71
N ASP A 115 -4.82 0.81 -23.10
CA ASP A 115 -5.04 2.19 -23.54
C ASP A 115 -4.05 2.60 -24.65
N GLU A 116 -3.33 1.63 -25.25
CA GLU A 116 -2.38 1.80 -26.35
C GLU A 116 -1.22 2.78 -26.08
N GLN A 117 -0.97 3.11 -24.81
CA GLN A 117 0.15 3.96 -24.40
C GLN A 117 1.50 3.25 -24.57
N VAL A 118 1.49 1.92 -24.51
CA VAL A 118 2.67 1.08 -24.74
C VAL A 118 2.36 -0.06 -25.70
N LYS A 119 3.37 -0.53 -26.44
CA LYS A 119 3.21 -1.64 -27.41
C LYS A 119 3.44 -3.02 -26.81
N ARG A 120 4.20 -3.12 -25.72
CA ARG A 120 4.61 -4.40 -25.10
C ARG A 120 4.98 -4.20 -23.64
N ILE A 121 4.77 -5.24 -22.84
CA ILE A 121 5.18 -5.32 -21.43
C ILE A 121 6.30 -6.35 -21.32
N LEU A 122 7.39 -6.01 -20.63
CA LEU A 122 8.48 -6.94 -20.32
C LEU A 122 8.52 -7.17 -18.81
N LEU A 123 8.36 -8.43 -18.39
CA LEU A 123 8.47 -8.82 -16.98
C LEU A 123 9.77 -9.60 -16.80
N VAL A 124 10.63 -9.10 -15.92
CA VAL A 124 11.93 -9.71 -15.63
C VAL A 124 12.00 -10.05 -14.16
N ARG A 125 12.47 -11.25 -13.84
CA ARG A 125 12.82 -11.68 -12.50
C ARG A 125 14.28 -12.14 -12.52
N PRO A 126 15.13 -11.71 -11.59
CA PRO A 126 16.50 -12.19 -11.53
C PRO A 126 16.52 -13.67 -11.16
N ALA A 127 17.45 -14.43 -11.76
CA ALA A 127 17.70 -15.81 -11.41
C ALA A 127 18.67 -15.83 -10.22
N VAL A 128 18.14 -15.71 -9.01
CA VAL A 128 18.89 -15.82 -7.75
C VAL A 128 17.99 -16.40 -6.68
#